data_AF-A0A0P0DZV9-F1
#
_entry.id   AF-A0A0P0DZV9-F1
#
_cell.length_a   1.000
_cell.length_b   1.000
_cell.length_c   1.000
_cell.angle_alpha   90.00
_cell.angle_beta   90.00
_cell.angle_gamma   90.00
#
_symmetry.space_group_name_H-M   'P 1'
#
loop_
_entity.id
_entity.type
_entity.pdbx_description
1 polymer ?
#
loop_
_entity_poly.entity_id
_entity_poly.type
_entity_poly.pdbx_seq_one_letter_code
_entity_poly.pdbx_strand_id
1 'polypeptide(L)'
;MGLHARIKAAWWGTRDTADAAPTLASLVAQLLVAGAARLEDRYNDGEPFPAAPEGARGRALGDGEQRNHSYFLPDAVHARAKAAWWATRDRDAGYPSMSSMVAALLTEEATRLEEKHNAGAPFPEAPIGARGVDPEAARRQAEMMASLWAERSHAARND
;
A
#
# COMPACT_ATOMS: atom_id res chain seq x y z
N MET A 1 12.30 -7.25 14.64
CA MET A 1 11.43 -6.14 14.19
C MET A 1 10.16 -6.73 13.58
N GLY A 2 8.97 -6.23 13.91
CA GLY A 2 7.73 -6.73 13.31
C GLY A 2 7.64 -6.37 11.81
N LEU A 3 6.87 -7.13 11.03
CA LEU A 3 6.76 -6.96 9.56
C LEU A 3 6.43 -5.53 9.15
N HIS A 4 5.43 -4.91 9.79
CA HIS A 4 5.06 -3.52 9.49
C HIS A 4 6.23 -2.54 9.73
N ALA A 5 6.97 -2.71 10.82
CA ALA A 5 8.14 -1.87 11.11
C ALA A 5 9.27 -2.10 10.09
N ARG A 6 9.48 -3.36 9.66
CA ARG A 6 10.48 -3.72 8.64
C ARG A 6 10.16 -3.07 7.30
N ILE A 7 8.93 -3.21 6.79
CA ILE A 7 8.56 -2.59 5.51
C ILE A 7 8.56 -1.05 5.61
N LYS A 8 8.15 -0.48 6.76
CA LYS A 8 8.24 0.97 6.98
C LYS A 8 9.70 1.46 6.98
N ALA A 9 10.61 0.72 7.61
CA ALA A 9 12.04 0.99 7.61
C ALA A 9 12.62 0.93 6.19
N ALA A 10 12.31 -0.12 5.43
CA ALA A 10 12.76 -0.27 4.05
C ALA A 10 12.25 0.88 3.16
N TRP A 11 10.94 1.15 3.18
CA TRP A 11 10.35 2.27 2.46
C TRP A 11 11.00 3.62 2.82
N TRP A 12 11.23 3.87 4.11
CA TRP A 12 11.87 5.11 4.57
C TRP A 12 13.33 5.21 4.11
N GLY A 13 14.06 4.10 4.14
CA GLY A 13 15.45 4.02 3.70
C GLY A 13 15.61 4.20 2.20
N THR A 14 14.59 3.84 1.41
CA THR A 14 14.61 3.98 -0.04
C THR A 14 13.85 5.21 -0.55
N ARG A 15 13.32 6.07 0.33
CA ARG A 15 12.40 7.18 -0.06
C ARG A 15 12.96 8.17 -1.09
N ASP A 16 14.28 8.31 -1.15
CA ASP A 16 14.97 9.25 -2.05
C ASP A 16 15.43 8.57 -3.36
N THR A 17 15.05 7.30 -3.57
CA THR A 17 15.33 6.56 -4.80
C THR A 17 14.23 6.78 -5.85
N ALA A 18 14.56 6.58 -7.13
CA ALA A 18 13.61 6.75 -8.23
C ALA A 18 12.40 5.80 -8.16
N ASP A 19 12.53 4.67 -7.46
CA ASP A 19 11.49 3.63 -7.35
C ASP A 19 10.61 3.81 -6.09
N ALA A 20 10.81 4.89 -5.32
CA ALA A 20 10.11 5.05 -4.05
C ALA A 20 8.65 5.43 -4.24
N ALA A 21 7.76 4.64 -3.62
CA ALA A 21 6.39 5.06 -3.44
C ALA A 21 6.33 6.32 -2.54
N PRO A 22 5.49 7.33 -2.88
CA PRO A 22 5.45 8.61 -2.15
C PRO A 22 4.97 8.45 -0.71
N THR A 23 4.16 7.42 -0.44
CA THR A 23 3.69 7.07 0.91
C THR A 23 3.70 5.55 1.09
N LEU A 24 3.71 5.11 2.35
CA LEU A 24 3.56 3.69 2.66
C LEU A 24 2.20 3.14 2.18
N ALA A 25 1.13 3.95 2.21
CA ALA A 25 -0.16 3.55 1.66
C ALA A 25 -0.12 3.35 0.14
N SER A 26 0.61 4.22 -0.57
CA SER A 26 0.84 4.09 -2.01
C SER A 26 1.66 2.84 -2.34
N LEU A 27 2.66 2.50 -1.52
CA LEU A 27 3.40 1.25 -1.66
C LEU A 27 2.46 0.05 -1.52
N VAL A 28 1.65 0.03 -0.46
CA VAL A 28 0.66 -1.04 -0.24
C VAL A 28 -0.31 -1.14 -1.42
N ALA A 29 -0.79 -0.02 -1.95
CA ALA A 29 -1.67 -0.01 -3.12
C ALA A 29 -1.00 -0.63 -4.35
N GLN A 30 0.25 -0.26 -4.65
CA GLN A 30 1.01 -0.82 -5.77
C GLN A 30 1.23 -2.32 -5.61
N LEU A 31 1.58 -2.77 -4.40
CA LEU A 31 1.76 -4.18 -4.09
C LEU A 31 0.46 -4.98 -4.27
N LEU A 32 -0.68 -4.42 -3.86
CA LEU A 32 -1.98 -5.06 -4.07
C LEU A 32 -2.35 -5.18 -5.54
N VAL A 33 -2.09 -4.15 -6.35
CA VAL A 33 -2.29 -4.22 -7.81
C VAL A 33 -1.39 -5.28 -8.43
N ALA A 34 -0.11 -5.28 -8.09
CA ALA A 34 0.85 -6.26 -8.61
C ALA A 34 0.51 -7.68 -8.15
N GLY A 35 0.09 -7.86 -6.90
CA GLY A 35 -0.33 -9.15 -6.35
C GLY A 35 -1.59 -9.67 -7.04
N ALA A 36 -2.58 -8.81 -7.27
CA ALA A 36 -3.78 -9.15 -8.04
C ALA A 36 -3.43 -9.58 -9.47
N ALA A 37 -2.60 -8.79 -10.16
CA ALA A 37 -2.16 -9.10 -11.52
C ALA A 37 -1.44 -10.47 -11.60
N ARG A 38 -0.54 -10.78 -10.64
CA ARG A 38 0.12 -12.10 -10.59
C ARG A 38 -0.87 -13.26 -10.44
N LEU A 39 -1.95 -13.06 -9.68
CA LEU A 39 -2.98 -14.08 -9.51
C LEU A 39 -3.86 -14.21 -10.76
N GLU A 40 -4.18 -13.09 -11.40
CA GLU A 40 -4.93 -13.03 -12.66
C GLU A 40 -4.15 -13.72 -13.79
N ASP A 41 -2.86 -13.41 -13.95
CA ASP A 41 -1.97 -14.07 -14.90
C ASP A 41 -1.89 -15.58 -14.67
N ARG A 42 -1.81 -16.00 -13.41
CA ARG A 42 -1.60 -17.41 -13.06
C ARG A 42 -2.88 -18.25 -13.16
N TYR A 43 -4.04 -17.67 -12.88
CA TYR A 43 -5.27 -18.44 -12.65
C TYR A 43 -6.48 -17.93 -13.44
N ASN A 44 -6.33 -16.86 -14.23
CA ASN A 44 -7.43 -16.26 -15.00
C ASN A 44 -6.94 -15.66 -16.34
N ASP A 45 -5.90 -16.23 -16.94
CA ASP A 45 -5.38 -15.84 -18.26
C ASP A 45 -5.00 -14.35 -18.38
N GLY A 46 -4.63 -13.71 -17.27
CA GLY A 46 -4.30 -12.28 -17.21
C GLY A 46 -5.52 -11.36 -17.13
N GLU A 47 -6.73 -11.91 -17.14
CA GLU A 47 -7.96 -11.14 -17.02
C GLU A 47 -8.31 -10.87 -15.54
N PRO A 48 -8.95 -9.73 -15.23
CA PRO A 48 -9.45 -9.47 -13.89
C PRO A 48 -10.48 -10.50 -13.43
N PHE A 49 -10.43 -10.89 -12.16
CA PHE A 49 -11.44 -11.76 -11.59
C PHE A 49 -12.79 -11.04 -11.42
N PRO A 50 -13.92 -11.79 -11.46
CA PRO A 50 -15.21 -11.26 -11.06
C PRO A 50 -15.19 -10.70 -9.62
N ALA A 51 -16.01 -9.69 -9.38
CA ALA A 51 -16.12 -9.07 -8.05
C ALA A 51 -16.38 -10.11 -6.95
N ALA A 52 -15.66 -9.98 -5.83
CA ALA A 52 -15.91 -10.81 -4.67
C ALA A 52 -17.34 -10.56 -4.14
N PRO A 53 -18.07 -11.62 -3.73
CA PRO A 53 -19.41 -11.48 -3.19
C PRO A 53 -19.41 -10.65 -1.90
N GLU A 54 -20.57 -10.07 -1.59
CA GLU A 54 -20.80 -9.46 -0.28
C GLU A 54 -20.56 -10.48 0.84
N GLY A 55 -19.87 -10.06 1.89
CA GLY A 55 -19.50 -10.95 2.99
C GLY A 55 -18.28 -11.84 2.75
N ALA A 56 -17.60 -11.76 1.59
CA ALA A 56 -16.33 -12.43 1.37
C ALA A 56 -15.30 -12.09 2.47
N ARG A 57 -14.98 -13.08 3.31
CA ARG A 57 -14.09 -12.98 4.47
C ARG A 57 -13.16 -14.19 4.52
N GLY A 58 -11.91 -13.93 4.92
CA GLY A 58 -10.90 -14.99 5.07
C GLY A 58 -11.04 -15.72 6.40
N ARG A 59 -10.36 -16.86 6.51
CA ARG A 59 -10.22 -17.53 7.81
C ARG A 59 -9.44 -16.61 8.75
N ALA A 60 -9.91 -16.47 9.99
CA ALA A 60 -9.14 -15.78 11.02
C ALA A 60 -7.79 -16.49 11.18
N LEU A 61 -6.70 -15.72 11.07
CA LEU A 61 -5.40 -16.20 11.51
C LEU A 61 -5.50 -16.36 13.04
N GLY A 62 -4.99 -17.45 13.62
CA GLY A 62 -5.18 -17.78 15.04
C GLY A 62 -4.61 -16.76 16.02
N ASP A 63 -4.71 -17.07 17.32
CA ASP A 63 -4.50 -16.19 18.49
C ASP A 63 -3.06 -15.68 18.74
N GLY A 64 -2.26 -15.50 17.70
CA GLY A 64 -0.98 -14.82 17.78
C GLY A 64 -1.12 -13.32 18.05
N GLU A 65 -0.01 -12.65 18.41
CA GLU A 65 0.08 -11.20 18.62
C GLU A 65 -0.16 -10.45 17.29
N GLN A 66 -1.42 -10.33 16.88
CA GLN A 66 -1.82 -9.59 15.69
C GLN A 66 -1.95 -8.10 16.03
N ARG A 67 -1.35 -7.26 15.18
CA ARG A 67 -1.49 -5.80 15.25
C ARG A 67 -2.21 -5.32 14.01
N ASN A 68 -3.27 -4.54 14.22
CA ASN A 68 -4.04 -3.94 13.13
C ASN A 68 -3.35 -2.67 12.64
N HIS A 69 -3.12 -2.61 11.33
CA HIS A 69 -2.62 -1.43 10.63
C HIS A 69 -3.58 -1.10 9.50
N SER A 70 -4.02 0.16 9.45
CA SER A 70 -5.00 0.63 8.46
C SER A 70 -4.33 1.53 7.43
N TYR A 71 -4.66 1.31 6.16
CA TYR A 71 -4.25 2.15 5.04
C TYR A 71 -5.48 2.65 4.31
N PHE A 72 -5.45 3.90 3.87
CA PHE A 72 -6.43 4.44 2.94
C PHE A 72 -6.01 4.07 1.53
N LEU A 73 -6.85 3.31 0.83
CA LEU A 73 -6.59 2.80 -0.51
C LEU A 73 -7.71 3.24 -1.46
N PRO A 74 -7.42 3.43 -2.76
CA PRO A 74 -8.47 3.59 -3.75
C PRO A 74 -9.39 2.37 -3.77
N ASP A 75 -10.70 2.61 -3.84
CA ASP A 75 -11.70 1.54 -3.76
C ASP A 75 -11.49 0.47 -4.84
N ALA A 76 -11.21 0.88 -6.08
CA ALA A 76 -10.93 -0.03 -7.19
C ALA A 76 -9.72 -0.95 -6.93
N VAL A 77 -8.68 -0.46 -6.25
CA VAL A 77 -7.49 -1.27 -5.89
C VAL A 77 -7.87 -2.32 -4.86
N HIS A 78 -8.60 -1.92 -3.82
CA HIS A 78 -9.04 -2.84 -2.78
C HIS A 78 -10.03 -3.88 -3.33
N ALA A 79 -10.99 -3.46 -4.15
CA ALA A 79 -11.98 -4.34 -4.77
C ALA A 79 -11.33 -5.39 -5.69
N ARG A 80 -10.41 -4.99 -6.57
CA ARG A 80 -9.69 -5.91 -7.46
C ARG A 80 -8.84 -6.91 -6.67
N ALA A 81 -8.08 -6.43 -5.69
CA ALA A 81 -7.24 -7.32 -4.88
C ALA A 81 -8.08 -8.30 -4.05
N LYS A 82 -9.23 -7.85 -3.53
CA LYS A 82 -10.19 -8.71 -2.83
C LYS A 82 -10.81 -9.76 -3.77
N ALA A 83 -11.15 -9.39 -5.00
CA ALA A 83 -11.65 -10.31 -6.02
C ALA A 83 -10.62 -11.40 -6.34
N ALA A 84 -9.38 -10.99 -6.63
CA ALA A 84 -8.29 -11.90 -6.93
C ALA A 84 -7.99 -12.87 -5.78
N TRP A 85 -7.90 -12.36 -4.56
CA TRP A 85 -7.74 -13.19 -3.37
C TRP A 85 -8.92 -14.17 -3.22
N TRP A 86 -10.16 -13.69 -3.30
CA TRP A 86 -11.35 -14.52 -3.09
C TRP A 86 -11.42 -15.67 -4.09
N ALA A 87 -11.13 -15.41 -5.36
CA ALA A 87 -11.15 -16.41 -6.43
C ALA A 87 -10.05 -17.47 -6.31
N THR A 88 -8.95 -17.14 -5.62
CA THR A 88 -7.77 -18.01 -5.53
C THR A 88 -7.53 -18.60 -4.15
N ARG A 89 -8.31 -18.22 -3.13
CA ARG A 89 -8.09 -18.59 -1.71
C ARG A 89 -7.97 -20.09 -1.44
N ASP A 90 -8.63 -20.93 -2.25
CA ASP A 90 -8.69 -22.40 -2.08
C ASP A 90 -7.75 -23.13 -3.06
N ARG A 91 -6.89 -22.39 -3.79
CA ARG A 91 -5.86 -22.96 -4.68
C ARG A 91 -4.59 -23.28 -3.88
N ASP A 92 -3.76 -24.21 -4.37
CA ASP A 92 -2.54 -24.66 -3.69
C ASP A 92 -1.52 -23.54 -3.41
N ALA A 93 -1.47 -22.50 -4.24
CA ALA A 93 -0.66 -21.29 -3.98
C ALA A 93 -1.53 -20.06 -3.65
N GLY A 94 -2.75 -20.29 -3.18
CA GLY A 94 -3.68 -19.27 -2.72
C GLY A 94 -3.37 -18.80 -1.30
N TYR A 95 -3.98 -17.69 -0.90
CA TYR A 95 -3.82 -17.12 0.44
C TYR A 95 -5.07 -17.40 1.30
N PRO A 96 -4.92 -17.93 2.53
CA PRO A 96 -6.06 -18.27 3.40
C PRO A 96 -6.88 -17.04 3.86
N SER A 97 -6.28 -15.86 3.79
CA SER A 97 -6.93 -14.58 4.09
C SER A 97 -6.29 -13.42 3.33
N MET A 98 -7.04 -12.33 3.15
CA MET A 98 -6.51 -11.08 2.58
C MET A 98 -5.29 -10.57 3.36
N SER A 99 -5.32 -10.66 4.70
CA SER A 99 -4.19 -10.27 5.54
C SER A 99 -2.95 -11.12 5.29
N SER A 100 -3.10 -12.43 5.05
CA SER A 100 -1.97 -13.30 4.70
C SER A 100 -1.38 -12.98 3.33
N MET A 101 -2.21 -12.63 2.35
CA MET A 101 -1.74 -12.12 1.05
C MET A 101 -0.95 -10.83 1.23
N VAL A 102 -1.49 -9.86 1.96
CA VAL A 102 -0.80 -8.59 2.24
C VAL A 102 0.52 -8.84 2.97
N ALA A 103 0.55 -9.73 3.97
CA ALA A 103 1.76 -10.05 4.71
C ALA A 103 2.85 -10.67 3.81
N ALA A 104 2.47 -11.56 2.89
CA ALA A 104 3.40 -12.13 1.91
C ALA A 104 3.96 -11.04 0.99
N LEU A 105 3.09 -10.20 0.42
CA LEU A 105 3.49 -9.10 -0.47
C LEU A 105 4.45 -8.11 0.23
N LEU A 106 4.17 -7.74 1.47
CA LEU A 106 5.06 -6.84 2.25
C LEU A 106 6.39 -7.51 2.59
N THR A 107 6.40 -8.83 2.80
CA THR A 107 7.63 -9.58 3.08
C THR A 107 8.52 -9.67 1.85
N GLU A 108 7.93 -10.00 0.70
CA GLU A 108 8.60 -10.01 -0.60
C GLU A 108 9.21 -8.63 -0.89
N GLU A 109 8.43 -7.57 -0.73
CA GLU A 109 8.89 -6.22 -1.02
C GLU A 109 9.98 -5.74 -0.06
N ALA A 110 9.85 -6.01 1.24
CA ALA A 110 10.90 -5.68 2.20
C ALA A 110 12.22 -6.37 1.82
N THR A 111 12.15 -7.65 1.48
CA THR A 111 13.32 -8.45 1.06
C THR A 111 13.93 -7.88 -0.23
N ARG A 112 13.12 -7.57 -1.23
CA ARG A 112 13.57 -6.97 -2.49
C ARG A 112 14.28 -5.63 -2.27
N LEU A 113 13.73 -4.76 -1.42
CA LEU A 113 14.32 -3.46 -1.10
C LEU A 113 15.64 -3.62 -0.32
N GLU A 114 15.70 -4.55 0.63
CA GLU A 114 16.90 -4.87 1.40
C GLU A 114 18.01 -5.41 0.50
N GLU A 115 17.70 -6.36 -0.38
CA GLU A 115 18.65 -6.90 -1.37
C GLU A 115 19.17 -5.81 -2.31
N LYS A 116 18.27 -5.00 -2.87
CA LYS A 116 18.61 -4.00 -3.88
C LYS A 116 19.38 -2.80 -3.31
N HIS A 117 19.04 -2.36 -2.09
CA HIS A 117 19.48 -1.07 -1.57
C HIS A 117 20.24 -1.17 -0.23
N ASN A 118 20.29 -2.33 0.41
CA ASN A 118 20.95 -2.50 1.71
C ASN A 118 21.72 -3.82 1.83
N ALA A 119 22.25 -4.33 0.71
CA ALA A 119 23.07 -5.55 0.65
C ALA A 119 22.44 -6.79 1.31
N GLY A 120 21.10 -6.89 1.24
CA GLY A 120 20.32 -7.97 1.87
C GLY A 120 20.16 -7.84 3.39
N ALA A 121 20.71 -6.79 4.01
CA ALA A 121 20.51 -6.52 5.42
C ALA A 121 19.20 -5.74 5.66
N PRO A 122 18.52 -5.94 6.80
CA PRO A 122 17.40 -5.11 7.19
C PRO A 122 17.80 -3.64 7.36
N PHE A 123 16.90 -2.73 6.95
CA PHE A 123 17.11 -1.30 7.18
C PHE A 123 17.02 -0.94 8.67
N PRO A 124 17.71 0.14 9.11
CA PRO A 124 17.50 0.72 10.43
C PRO A 124 16.04 1.13 10.64
N GLU A 125 15.57 1.08 11.88
CA GLU A 125 14.18 1.41 12.20
C GLU A 125 13.84 2.84 11.75
N ALA A 126 12.68 2.99 11.08
CA ALA A 126 12.21 4.29 10.66
C ALA A 126 11.91 5.18 11.88
N PRO A 127 12.25 6.48 11.84
CA PRO A 127 11.92 7.40 12.92
C PRO A 127 10.40 7.47 13.14
N ILE A 128 9.97 7.81 14.35
CA ILE A 128 8.54 7.88 14.73
C ILE A 128 7.76 8.77 13.75
N GLY A 129 8.37 9.89 13.32
CA GLY A 129 7.80 10.86 12.38
C GLY A 129 7.88 10.48 10.90
N ALA A 130 8.42 9.31 10.53
CA ALA A 130 8.51 8.88 9.13
C ALA A 130 7.12 8.80 8.48
N ARG A 131 6.83 9.78 7.61
CA ARG A 131 5.59 9.94 6.86
C ARG A 131 5.93 10.35 5.43
N GLY A 132 5.15 9.83 4.50
CA GLY A 132 5.26 10.17 3.09
C GLY A 132 4.43 11.40 2.78
N VAL A 133 4.80 12.13 1.74
CA VAL A 133 3.99 13.22 1.19
C VAL A 133 3.45 12.73 -0.15
N ASP A 134 2.14 12.67 -0.28
CA ASP A 134 1.50 12.49 -1.59
C ASP A 134 1.63 13.81 -2.36
N PRO A 135 2.41 13.86 -3.47
CA PRO A 135 2.67 15.09 -4.20
C PRO A 135 1.41 15.69 -4.83
N GLU A 136 0.42 14.88 -5.20
CA GLU A 136 -0.84 15.37 -5.75
C GLU A 136 -1.74 15.94 -4.66
N ALA A 137 -1.77 15.31 -3.49
CA ALA A 137 -2.45 15.89 -2.33
C ALA A 137 -1.78 17.20 -1.90
N ALA A 138 -0.45 17.26 -1.89
CA ALA A 138 0.30 18.46 -1.60
C ALA A 138 0.05 19.57 -2.63
N ARG A 139 -0.04 19.23 -3.92
CA ARG A 139 -0.38 20.18 -5.00
C ARG A 139 -1.79 20.72 -4.84
N ARG A 140 -2.78 19.86 -4.61
CA ARG A 140 -4.17 20.29 -4.37
C ARG A 140 -4.28 21.19 -3.14
N GLN A 141 -3.53 20.89 -2.07
CA GLN A 141 -3.46 21.76 -0.89
C GLN A 141 -2.81 23.10 -1.23
N ALA A 142 -1.72 23.12 -2.01
CA ALA A 142 -1.06 24.36 -2.43
C ALA A 142 -1.98 25.22 -3.32
N GLU A 143 -2.70 24.62 -4.25
CA GLU A 143 -3.69 25.29 -5.11
C GLU A 143 -4.83 25.88 -4.28
N MET A 144 -5.41 25.09 -3.35
CA MET A 144 -6.44 25.57 -2.43
C MET A 144 -5.95 26.75 -1.59
N MET A 145 -4.72 26.67 -1.05
CA MET A 145 -4.14 27.79 -0.32
C MET A 145 -3.95 28.99 -1.23
N ALA A 146 -3.38 28.82 -2.43
CA ALA A 146 -3.23 29.92 -3.39
C ALA A 146 -4.57 30.63 -3.67
N SER A 147 -5.67 29.89 -3.81
CA SER A 147 -7.03 30.46 -3.93
C SER A 147 -7.46 31.26 -2.70
N LEU A 148 -7.30 30.71 -1.49
CA LEU A 148 -7.64 31.40 -0.23
C LEU A 148 -6.82 32.69 -0.01
N TRP A 149 -5.55 32.67 -0.41
CA TRP A 149 -4.68 33.84 -0.34
C TRP A 149 -5.06 34.90 -1.39
N ALA A 150 -5.44 34.48 -2.60
CA ALA A 150 -5.94 35.38 -3.63
C ALA A 150 -7.24 36.09 -3.18
N GLU A 151 -8.19 35.35 -2.61
CA GLU A 151 -9.45 35.90 -2.06
C GLU A 151 -9.21 36.94 -0.96
N ARG A 152 -8.30 36.66 -0.02
CA ARG A 152 -7.92 37.62 1.04
C ARG A 152 -7.24 38.87 0.49
N SER A 153 -6.40 38.72 -0.53
CA SER A 153 -5.70 39.86 -1.15
C SER A 153 -6.62 40.77 -1.96
N HIS A 154 -7.68 40.20 -2.56
CA HIS A 154 -8.72 40.95 -3.25
C HIS A 154 -9.64 41.69 -2.27
N ALA A 155 -9.99 41.07 -1.15
CA ALA A 155 -10.75 41.72 -0.08
C ALA A 155 -9.99 42.94 0.50
N ALA A 156 -8.69 42.80 0.76
CA ALA A 156 -7.87 43.88 1.32
C ALA A 156 -7.53 45.03 0.34
N ARG A 157 -7.86 44.90 -0.95
CA ARG A 157 -7.64 45.95 -1.98
C ARG A 157 -8.91 46.74 -2.33
N ASN A 158 -10.07 46.27 -1.87
CA ASN A 158 -11.37 46.91 -2.12
C ASN A 158 -11.93 47.62 -0.87
N ASP A 159 -11.14 47.68 0.21
CA ASP A 159 -11.31 48.56 1.38
C ASP A 159 -10.34 49.76 1.27
#